data_AF-A0A4R3KRM0-F1
#
_entry.id   AF-A0A4R3KRM0-F1
#
_cell.length_a   1.000
_cell.length_b   1.000
_cell.length_c   1.000
_cell.angle_alpha   90.00
_cell.angle_beta   90.00
_cell.angle_gamma   90.00
#
_symmetry.space_group_name_H-M   'P 1'
#
loop_
_entity.id
_entity.type
_entity.pdbx_description
1 polymer ?
#
loop_
_entity_poly.entity_id
_entity_poly.type
_entity_poly.pdbx_seq_one_letter_code
_entity_poly.pdbx_strand_id
1 'polypeptide(L)'
;MGWSEDYLSLGASIGVISLSEHYSENNTICILNKDGSLWYEFTYFYDDSDGKFEYHNDKFRPIAFHPDQFLLAIRVVKEERNRFEVIVNEENTLHKYIENQPFLMFQTWEEHILSVPFVKFDFAINPLRENPGEKSVVIPYYADVAYYPAKIKGDWLQVRWMEEGYWNYGWIKWRKAERLLIKLLYIA
;
A
#
# COMPACT_ATOMS: atom_id res chain seq x y z
N MET A 1 19.26 -1.09 -16.80
CA MET A 1 18.87 -2.34 -16.12
C MET A 1 17.38 -2.20 -15.86
N GLY A 2 16.54 -2.89 -16.65
CA GLY A 2 15.09 -2.67 -16.65
C GLY A 2 14.43 -3.31 -15.44
N TRP A 3 13.55 -2.57 -14.77
CA TRP A 3 12.81 -3.04 -13.60
C TRP A 3 11.44 -3.55 -14.06
N SER A 4 11.36 -4.74 -14.68
CA SER A 4 10.08 -5.27 -15.20
C SER A 4 9.39 -6.34 -14.35
N GLU A 5 10.01 -6.79 -13.26
CA GLU A 5 9.50 -7.82 -12.35
C GLU A 5 9.45 -7.17 -10.96
N ASP A 6 8.37 -6.52 -10.53
CA ASP A 6 7.21 -7.12 -9.85
C ASP A 6 6.18 -6.02 -9.57
N TYR A 7 5.51 -5.55 -10.61
CA TYR A 7 4.41 -4.60 -10.43
C TYR A 7 3.18 -5.32 -9.91
N LEU A 8 2.61 -4.81 -8.81
CA LEU A 8 1.40 -5.37 -8.21
C LEU A 8 0.23 -5.36 -9.19
N SER A 9 -0.38 -6.53 -9.39
CA SER A 9 -1.66 -6.64 -10.09
C SER A 9 -2.80 -6.25 -9.15
N LEU A 10 -3.56 -5.22 -9.51
CA LEU A 10 -4.76 -4.79 -8.79
C LEU A 10 -5.87 -5.84 -8.90
N GLY A 11 -6.04 -6.46 -10.07
CA GLY A 11 -7.19 -7.32 -10.35
C GLY A 11 -8.50 -6.63 -9.97
N ALA A 12 -9.38 -7.35 -9.29
CA ALA A 12 -10.65 -6.83 -8.77
C ALA A 12 -10.54 -6.07 -7.43
N SER A 13 -9.32 -5.79 -6.94
CA SER A 13 -9.13 -5.12 -5.65
C SER A 13 -9.66 -3.68 -5.64
N ILE A 14 -10.37 -3.35 -4.57
CA ILE A 14 -10.98 -2.03 -4.38
C ILE A 14 -10.14 -1.07 -3.54
N GLY A 15 -9.13 -1.58 -2.83
CA GLY A 15 -8.30 -0.76 -1.94
C GLY A 15 -7.47 -1.58 -0.97
N VAL A 16 -7.15 -0.96 0.16
CA VAL A 16 -6.24 -1.48 1.19
C VAL A 16 -6.83 -1.20 2.57
N ILE A 17 -6.66 -2.15 3.50
CA ILE A 17 -6.84 -1.92 4.93
C ILE A 17 -5.49 -1.59 5.55
N SER A 18 -5.48 -0.50 6.32
CA SER A 18 -4.35 -0.06 7.14
C SER A 18 -4.78 0.13 8.59
N LEU A 19 -3.82 0.42 9.47
CA LEU A 19 -4.13 0.93 10.80
C LEU A 19 -4.75 2.33 10.69
N SER A 20 -5.66 2.63 11.61
CA SER A 20 -6.17 3.98 11.86
C SER A 20 -5.46 4.62 13.06
N GLU A 21 -5.70 5.92 13.27
CA GLU A 21 -5.25 6.64 14.47
C GLU A 21 -5.89 6.15 15.79
N HIS A 22 -6.95 5.33 15.72
CA HIS A 22 -7.61 4.77 16.90
C HIS A 22 -7.01 3.44 17.37
N TYR A 23 -5.99 2.91 16.69
CA TYR A 23 -5.33 1.68 17.12
C TYR A 23 -4.54 1.91 18.42
N SER A 24 -4.66 0.96 19.36
CA SER A 24 -4.08 1.03 20.70
C SER A 24 -3.72 -0.37 21.23
N GLU A 25 -3.05 -0.40 22.40
CA GLU A 25 -2.66 -1.64 23.10
C GLU A 25 -3.81 -2.58 23.43
N ASN A 26 -5.03 -2.06 23.49
CA ASN A 26 -6.23 -2.84 23.76
C ASN A 26 -6.81 -3.50 22.49
N ASN A 27 -6.18 -3.31 21.33
CA ASN A 27 -6.70 -3.79 20.06
C ASN A 27 -5.91 -4.99 19.54
N THR A 28 -6.64 -6.06 19.25
CA THR A 28 -6.14 -7.24 18.54
C THR A 28 -6.79 -7.29 17.17
N ILE A 29 -5.99 -7.50 16.14
CA ILE A 29 -6.48 -7.68 14.77
C ILE A 29 -6.75 -9.16 14.56
N CYS A 30 -7.99 -9.50 14.21
CA CYS A 30 -8.40 -10.87 13.94
C CYS A 30 -8.72 -11.04 12.45
N ILE A 31 -8.11 -12.06 11.85
CA ILE A 31 -8.34 -12.48 10.48
C ILE A 31 -9.00 -13.85 10.53
N LEU A 32 -10.09 -14.00 9.78
CA LEU A 32 -10.99 -15.13 9.83
C LEU A 32 -10.96 -15.94 8.53
N ASN A 33 -11.25 -17.23 8.67
CA ASN A 33 -11.64 -18.10 7.58
C ASN A 33 -13.06 -17.75 7.09
N LYS A 34 -13.46 -18.33 5.95
CA LYS A 34 -14.78 -18.09 5.35
C LYS A 34 -15.95 -18.52 6.24
N ASP A 35 -15.75 -19.59 7.02
CA ASP A 35 -16.70 -20.11 8.00
C ASP A 35 -16.76 -19.30 9.30
N GLY A 36 -15.93 -18.25 9.42
CA GLY A 36 -15.85 -17.38 10.59
C GLY A 36 -14.88 -17.89 11.67
N SER A 37 -14.23 -19.04 11.49
CA SER A 37 -13.20 -19.48 12.44
C SER A 37 -11.99 -18.55 12.39
N LEU A 38 -11.31 -18.37 13.53
CA LEU A 38 -10.06 -17.62 13.56
C LEU A 38 -9.01 -18.30 12.66
N TRP A 39 -8.35 -17.50 11.82
CA TRP A 39 -7.22 -17.93 11.00
C TRP A 39 -5.89 -17.38 11.52
N TYR A 40 -5.88 -16.12 11.93
CA TYR A 40 -4.69 -15.45 12.46
C TYR A 40 -5.12 -14.27 13.31
N GLU A 41 -4.45 -14.05 14.43
CA GLU A 41 -4.60 -12.85 15.25
C GLU A 41 -3.24 -12.29 15.64
N PHE A 42 -3.18 -10.97 15.82
CA PHE A 42 -1.98 -10.31 16.31
C PHE A 42 -2.29 -8.95 16.91
N THR A 43 -1.37 -8.48 17.74
CA THR A 43 -1.28 -7.10 18.22
C THR A 43 0.12 -6.56 17.95
N TYR A 44 0.23 -5.24 17.80
CA TYR A 44 1.52 -4.55 17.70
C TYR A 44 2.14 -4.27 19.08
N PHE A 45 1.39 -4.47 20.17
CA PHE A 45 1.85 -4.35 21.54
C PHE A 45 2.13 -5.75 22.10
N TYR A 46 3.28 -6.31 21.75
CA TYR A 46 3.74 -7.64 22.14
C TYR A 46 5.01 -7.55 22.99
N ASP A 47 5.34 -8.61 23.73
CA ASP A 47 6.63 -8.69 24.42
C ASP A 47 7.70 -9.07 23.39
N ASP A 48 8.59 -8.12 23.08
CA ASP A 48 9.70 -8.29 22.14
C ASP A 48 11.05 -8.44 22.86
N SER A 49 11.05 -8.75 24.16
CA SER A 49 12.27 -8.80 24.98
C SER A 49 13.32 -9.81 24.49
N ASP A 50 12.91 -10.84 23.75
CA ASP A 50 13.80 -11.81 23.10
C ASP A 50 14.07 -11.51 21.61
N GLY A 51 13.59 -10.36 21.12
CA GLY A 51 13.70 -9.88 19.75
C GLY A 51 12.80 -10.59 18.75
N LYS A 52 11.77 -11.32 19.19
CA LYS A 52 10.86 -12.06 18.31
C LYS A 52 9.44 -11.52 18.35
N PHE A 53 8.79 -11.57 17.20
CA PHE A 53 7.36 -11.35 17.11
C PHE A 53 6.60 -12.65 17.42
N GLU A 54 5.93 -12.69 18.58
CA GLU A 54 5.25 -13.87 19.10
C GLU A 54 4.11 -14.38 18.19
N TYR A 55 3.54 -13.48 17.38
CA TYR A 55 2.45 -13.80 16.45
C TYR A 55 2.95 -14.20 15.06
N HIS A 56 4.21 -14.59 14.89
CA HIS A 56 4.75 -14.92 13.57
C HIS A 56 3.90 -15.96 12.79
N ASN A 57 3.59 -15.64 11.54
CA ASN A 57 2.85 -16.51 10.63
C ASN A 57 3.39 -16.40 9.19
N ASP A 58 4.18 -17.39 8.76
CA ASP A 58 4.79 -17.45 7.42
C ASP A 58 3.80 -17.36 6.25
N LYS A 59 2.53 -17.68 6.50
CA LYS A 59 1.46 -17.60 5.49
C LYS A 59 0.85 -16.21 5.39
N PHE A 60 1.14 -15.31 6.32
CA PHE A 60 0.73 -13.91 6.28
C PHE A 60 1.80 -13.06 5.58
N ARG A 61 1.59 -12.80 4.29
CA ARG A 61 2.46 -12.01 3.41
C ARG A 61 1.63 -10.94 2.67
N PRO A 62 1.05 -9.96 3.39
CA PRO A 62 0.26 -8.90 2.77
C PRO A 62 1.16 -7.92 1.98
N ILE A 63 0.61 -6.82 1.45
CA ILE A 63 1.38 -5.81 0.70
C ILE A 63 2.52 -5.26 1.56
N ALA A 64 2.22 -4.94 2.82
CA ALA A 64 3.22 -4.53 3.80
C ALA A 64 2.79 -4.90 5.22
N PHE A 65 3.75 -5.37 6.01
CA PHE A 65 3.56 -5.68 7.42
C PHE A 65 4.89 -5.54 8.15
N HIS A 66 4.94 -4.71 9.17
CA HIS A 66 6.09 -4.59 10.06
C HIS A 66 5.60 -4.24 11.48
N PRO A 67 5.66 -5.20 12.44
CA PRO A 67 5.22 -4.99 13.81
C PRO A 67 5.87 -3.78 14.48
N ASP A 68 7.20 -3.65 14.48
CA ASP A 68 7.86 -2.56 15.24
C ASP A 68 7.62 -1.16 14.67
N GLN A 69 7.10 -1.08 13.44
CA GLN A 69 6.84 0.17 12.74
C GLN A 69 5.35 0.45 12.61
N PHE A 70 4.48 -0.33 13.28
CA PHE A 70 3.03 -0.19 13.20
C PHE A 70 2.53 -0.17 11.75
N LEU A 71 3.16 -0.97 10.89
CA LEU A 71 2.87 -0.98 9.46
C LEU A 71 1.91 -2.11 9.13
N LEU A 72 0.79 -1.75 8.51
CA LEU A 72 -0.18 -2.67 7.91
C LEU A 72 -0.68 -2.13 6.58
N ALA A 73 -0.61 -2.96 5.54
CA ALA A 73 -1.30 -2.75 4.27
C ALA A 73 -1.79 -4.10 3.74
N ILE A 74 -3.08 -4.39 3.90
CA ILE A 74 -3.70 -5.62 3.39
C ILE A 74 -4.61 -5.29 2.22
N ARG A 75 -4.44 -5.96 1.08
CA ARG A 75 -5.27 -5.74 -0.11
C ARG A 75 -6.71 -6.17 0.14
N VAL A 76 -7.66 -5.31 -0.22
CA VAL A 76 -9.10 -5.57 -0.12
C VAL A 76 -9.66 -5.91 -1.49
N VAL A 77 -10.38 -7.03 -1.57
CA VAL A 77 -11.04 -7.50 -2.80
C VAL A 77 -12.44 -6.93 -2.88
N LYS A 78 -13.20 -6.99 -1.78
CA LYS A 78 -14.55 -6.45 -1.71
C LYS A 78 -14.95 -6.18 -0.27
N GLU A 79 -15.92 -5.29 -0.12
CA GLU A 79 -16.60 -5.02 1.14
C GLU A 79 -17.89 -5.85 1.23
N GLU A 80 -18.11 -6.48 2.38
CA GLU A 80 -19.36 -7.12 2.78
C GLU A 80 -19.88 -6.37 4.02
N ARG A 81 -21.20 -6.42 4.31
CA ARG A 81 -21.88 -5.54 5.30
C ARG A 81 -21.05 -5.15 6.55
N ASN A 82 -20.38 -6.10 7.19
CA ASN A 82 -19.59 -5.86 8.42
C ASN A 82 -18.14 -6.38 8.33
N ARG A 83 -17.63 -6.72 7.14
CA ARG A 83 -16.30 -7.31 6.98
C ARG A 83 -15.77 -7.10 5.57
N PHE A 84 -14.46 -7.21 5.41
CA PHE A 84 -13.81 -7.16 4.12
C PHE A 84 -13.27 -8.53 3.76
N GLU A 85 -13.40 -8.90 2.48
CA GLU A 85 -12.60 -9.99 1.91
C GLU A 85 -11.25 -9.42 1.51
N VAL A 86 -10.18 -10.03 2.02
CA VAL A 86 -8.81 -9.53 1.89
C VAL A 86 -7.86 -10.58 1.39
N ILE A 87 -6.78 -10.15 0.75
CA ILE A 87 -5.67 -11.01 0.34
C ILE A 87 -4.57 -10.88 1.39
N VAL A 88 -4.35 -11.95 2.13
CA VAL A 88 -3.40 -12.00 3.26
C VAL A 88 -2.05 -12.57 2.85
N ASN A 89 -1.94 -13.06 1.62
CA ASN A 89 -0.70 -13.55 1.03
C ASN A 89 -0.69 -13.20 -0.46
N GLU A 90 0.17 -12.26 -0.83
CA GLU A 90 0.28 -11.74 -2.19
C GLU A 90 0.89 -12.75 -3.17
N GLU A 91 1.72 -13.70 -2.69
CA GLU A 91 2.40 -14.69 -3.54
C GLU A 91 1.44 -15.75 -4.08
N ASN A 92 0.51 -16.23 -3.25
CA ASN A 92 -0.44 -17.29 -3.61
C ASN A 92 -1.90 -16.80 -3.63
N THR A 93 -2.11 -15.50 -3.45
CA THR A 93 -3.43 -14.86 -3.48
C THR A 93 -4.40 -15.46 -2.44
N LEU A 94 -3.93 -15.75 -1.22
CA LEU A 94 -4.77 -16.36 -0.18
C LEU A 94 -5.84 -15.37 0.31
N HIS A 95 -7.12 -15.73 0.14
CA HIS A 95 -8.26 -14.95 0.61
C HIS A 95 -8.63 -15.30 2.06
N LYS A 96 -8.90 -14.25 2.85
CA LYS A 96 -9.45 -14.32 4.22
C LYS A 96 -10.42 -13.15 4.45
N TYR A 97 -10.96 -13.08 5.66
CA TYR A 97 -11.88 -12.03 6.06
C TYR A 97 -11.35 -11.28 7.26
N ILE A 98 -11.63 -9.98 7.31
CA ILE A 98 -11.34 -9.12 8.46
C ILE A 98 -12.60 -8.32 8.77
N GLU A 99 -13.01 -8.29 10.03
CA GLU A 99 -14.19 -7.53 10.42
C GLU A 99 -13.90 -6.02 10.34
N ASN A 100 -14.94 -5.24 10.08
CA ASN A 100 -14.82 -3.79 10.17
C ASN A 100 -14.66 -3.40 11.65
N GLN A 101 -13.57 -2.71 11.96
CA GLN A 101 -13.19 -2.33 13.31
C GLN A 101 -12.77 -0.86 13.31
N PRO A 102 -13.08 -0.08 14.35
CA PRO A 102 -12.77 1.36 14.40
C PRO A 102 -11.27 1.65 14.38
N PHE A 103 -10.44 0.69 14.76
CA PHE A 103 -8.99 0.78 14.74
C PHE A 103 -8.36 0.41 13.38
N LEU A 104 -9.17 -0.06 12.42
CA LEU A 104 -8.78 -0.31 11.04
C LEU A 104 -9.40 0.73 10.12
N MET A 105 -8.67 1.09 9.07
CA MET A 105 -9.16 2.03 8.07
C MET A 105 -9.11 1.37 6.70
N PHE A 106 -10.26 1.36 6.02
CA PHE A 106 -10.29 1.08 4.58
C PHE A 106 -9.91 2.35 3.81
N GLN A 107 -8.99 2.19 2.87
CA GLN A 107 -8.59 3.22 1.93
C GLN A 107 -8.77 2.67 0.52
N THR A 108 -9.39 3.45 -0.37
CA THR A 108 -9.29 3.19 -1.81
C THR A 108 -7.82 3.21 -2.24
N TRP A 109 -7.50 2.64 -3.41
CA TRP A 109 -6.14 2.70 -3.92
C TRP A 109 -5.60 4.13 -4.05
N GLU A 110 -6.43 5.08 -4.45
CA GLU A 110 -6.02 6.48 -4.58
C GLU A 110 -5.67 7.08 -3.21
N GLU A 111 -6.50 6.87 -2.19
CA GLU A 111 -6.24 7.32 -0.81
C GLU A 111 -4.99 6.66 -0.24
N HIS A 112 -4.83 5.35 -0.44
CA HIS A 112 -3.68 4.62 0.05
C HIS A 112 -2.38 5.10 -0.59
N ILE A 113 -2.35 5.26 -1.92
CA ILE A 113 -1.19 5.80 -2.64
C ILE A 113 -0.83 7.20 -2.16
N LEU A 114 -1.81 8.04 -1.83
CA LEU A 114 -1.54 9.38 -1.31
C LEU A 114 -1.05 9.37 0.14
N SER A 115 -1.28 8.29 0.89
CA SER A 115 -0.82 8.14 2.28
C SER A 115 0.60 7.58 2.43
N VAL A 116 1.15 6.89 1.41
CA VAL A 116 2.51 6.35 1.50
C VAL A 116 3.55 7.46 1.41
N PRO A 117 4.69 7.35 2.13
CA PRO A 117 5.68 8.41 2.15
C PRO A 117 6.38 8.59 0.80
N PHE A 118 6.66 7.50 0.08
CA PHE A 118 7.37 7.57 -1.20
C PHE A 118 6.87 6.54 -2.21
N VAL A 119 7.13 6.85 -3.49
CA VAL A 119 6.93 5.93 -4.60
C VAL A 119 8.18 5.81 -5.45
N LYS A 120 8.39 4.61 -6.02
CA LYS A 120 9.38 4.38 -7.09
C LYS A 120 8.66 4.03 -8.38
N PHE A 121 9.26 4.39 -9.51
CA PHE A 121 8.75 4.09 -10.84
C PHE A 121 9.93 3.95 -11.82
N ASP A 122 9.74 3.17 -12.87
CA ASP A 122 10.72 3.03 -13.92
C ASP A 122 10.49 4.14 -14.96
N PHE A 123 11.36 5.16 -14.94
CA PHE A 123 11.27 6.31 -15.83
C PHE A 123 11.33 5.91 -17.32
N ALA A 124 11.98 4.81 -17.68
CA ALA A 124 12.10 4.37 -19.07
C ALA A 124 10.74 3.98 -19.68
N ILE A 125 9.82 3.49 -18.85
CA ILE A 125 8.48 3.05 -19.28
C ILE A 125 7.34 3.94 -18.74
N ASN A 126 7.61 4.74 -17.71
CA ASN A 126 6.67 5.63 -17.05
C ASN A 126 7.34 7.00 -16.82
N PRO A 127 7.54 7.78 -17.91
CA PRO A 127 8.29 9.01 -17.83
C PRO A 127 7.57 10.06 -16.98
N LEU A 128 8.34 10.87 -16.27
CA LEU A 128 7.86 12.03 -15.52
C LEU A 128 7.46 13.15 -16.50
N ARG A 129 6.26 13.70 -16.32
CA ARG A 129 5.67 14.69 -17.23
C ARG A 129 5.25 15.96 -16.51
N GLU A 130 5.20 17.06 -17.25
CA GLU A 130 4.76 18.34 -16.70
C GLU A 130 3.25 18.35 -16.34
N ASN A 131 2.43 17.65 -17.12
CA ASN A 131 0.98 17.58 -16.99
C ASN A 131 0.48 16.11 -17.11
N PRO A 132 -0.71 15.78 -16.55
CA PRO A 132 -1.27 14.45 -16.66
C PRO A 132 -1.78 14.19 -18.08
N GLY A 133 -0.97 13.51 -18.90
CA GLY A 133 -1.36 13.15 -20.26
C GLY A 133 -0.20 12.62 -21.11
N GLU A 134 -0.50 11.69 -22.01
CA GLU A 134 0.52 11.00 -22.83
C GLU A 134 1.30 11.91 -23.78
N LYS A 135 0.71 13.05 -24.15
CA LYS A 135 1.31 14.05 -25.03
C LYS A 135 2.00 15.18 -24.27
N SER A 136 2.00 15.15 -22.93
CA SER A 136 2.66 16.17 -22.13
C SER A 136 4.18 16.06 -22.24
N VAL A 137 4.85 17.21 -22.15
CA VAL A 137 6.30 17.33 -22.13
C VAL A 137 6.88 16.43 -21.03
N VAL A 138 7.87 15.62 -21.42
CA VAL A 138 8.66 14.83 -20.48
C VAL A 138 9.69 15.75 -19.83
N ILE A 139 9.76 15.72 -18.51
CA ILE A 139 10.69 16.53 -17.71
C ILE A 139 11.79 15.64 -17.11
N PRO A 140 12.92 16.22 -16.69
CA PRO A 140 14.04 15.45 -16.14
C PRO A 140 13.63 14.59 -14.94
N TYR A 141 14.17 13.38 -14.90
CA TYR A 141 14.10 12.47 -13.77
C TYR A 141 15.43 12.47 -13.02
N TYR A 142 15.35 12.45 -11.69
CA TYR A 142 16.49 12.47 -10.80
C TYR A 142 16.50 11.16 -10.00
N ALA A 143 17.46 10.27 -10.27
CA ALA A 143 17.48 8.95 -9.65
C ALA A 143 17.75 8.98 -8.14
N ASP A 144 18.45 10.02 -7.67
CA ASP A 144 18.94 10.14 -6.29
C ASP A 144 18.01 10.96 -5.38
N VAL A 145 16.75 11.18 -5.78
CA VAL A 145 15.76 11.89 -4.97
C VAL A 145 14.55 11.01 -4.64
N ALA A 146 13.93 11.31 -3.50
CA ALA A 146 12.67 10.70 -3.13
C ALA A 146 11.50 11.41 -3.83
N TYR A 147 10.56 10.62 -4.35
CA TYR A 147 9.34 11.11 -4.97
C TYR A 147 8.15 10.85 -4.05
N TYR A 148 7.50 11.92 -3.61
CA TYR A 148 6.38 11.89 -2.68
C TYR A 148 5.07 12.00 -3.46
N PRO A 149 4.08 11.15 -3.21
CA PRO A 149 2.72 11.34 -3.69
C PRO A 149 2.16 12.71 -3.30
N ALA A 150 1.54 13.42 -4.24
CA ALA A 150 0.97 14.75 -3.97
C ALA A 150 -0.52 14.83 -4.35
N LYS A 151 -0.92 14.26 -5.49
CA LYS A 151 -2.30 14.34 -5.99
C LYS A 151 -2.57 13.28 -7.04
N ILE A 152 -3.81 12.78 -7.14
CA ILE A 152 -4.24 11.89 -8.23
C ILE A 152 -5.26 12.59 -9.15
N LYS A 153 -5.20 12.28 -10.45
CA LYS A 153 -6.19 12.66 -11.45
C LYS A 153 -6.38 11.52 -12.46
N GLY A 154 -7.40 10.70 -12.24
CA GLY A 154 -7.58 9.47 -13.02
C GLY A 154 -6.37 8.56 -12.87
N ASP A 155 -5.83 8.03 -13.97
CA ASP A 155 -4.66 7.13 -13.92
C ASP A 155 -3.31 7.83 -13.62
N TRP A 156 -3.31 9.15 -13.38
CA TRP A 156 -2.11 9.96 -13.19
C TRP A 156 -1.91 10.36 -11.72
N LEU A 157 -0.70 10.13 -11.23
CA LEU A 157 -0.22 10.56 -9.92
C LEU A 157 0.75 11.72 -10.12
N GLN A 158 0.44 12.86 -9.52
CA GLN A 158 1.40 13.91 -9.30
C GLN A 158 2.33 13.50 -8.17
N VAL A 159 3.62 13.56 -8.44
CA VAL A 159 4.68 13.41 -7.46
C VAL A 159 5.36 14.75 -7.25
N ARG A 160 5.88 14.95 -6.04
CA ARG A 160 6.78 16.06 -5.72
C ARG A 160 8.13 15.54 -5.27
N TRP A 161 9.18 16.33 -5.45
CA TRP A 161 10.54 16.02 -4.98
C TRP A 161 11.30 17.29 -4.63
N MET A 162 12.46 17.13 -3.97
CA MET A 162 13.24 18.14 -3.23
C MET A 162 12.72 18.34 -1.81
N GLU A 163 12.72 19.57 -1.30
CA GLU A 163 12.47 19.90 0.11
C GLU A 163 11.38 20.96 0.26
N GLU A 164 10.92 21.11 1.51
CA GLU A 164 9.87 22.05 1.86
C GLU A 164 10.22 23.49 1.47
N GLY A 165 9.29 24.18 0.80
CA GLY A 165 9.51 25.52 0.24
C GLY A 165 10.08 25.55 -1.18
N TYR A 166 10.65 24.45 -1.67
CA TYR A 166 11.29 24.36 -3.01
C TYR A 166 10.85 23.12 -3.79
N TRP A 167 9.62 22.68 -3.58
CA TRP A 167 9.07 21.51 -4.25
C TRP A 167 9.01 21.68 -5.77
N ASN A 168 9.54 20.68 -6.46
CA ASN A 168 9.23 20.46 -7.86
C ASN A 168 8.09 19.46 -8.00
N TYR A 169 7.37 19.51 -9.12
CA TYR A 169 6.21 18.67 -9.37
C TYR A 169 6.22 18.08 -10.78
N GLY A 170 5.62 16.91 -10.91
CA GLY A 170 5.47 16.22 -12.17
C GLY A 170 4.47 15.08 -12.05
N TRP A 171 4.07 14.51 -13.18
CA TRP A 171 3.04 13.50 -13.27
C TRP A 171 3.60 12.22 -13.87
N ILE A 172 3.28 11.11 -13.22
CA ILE A 172 3.52 9.75 -13.70
C ILE A 172 2.19 9.02 -13.75
N LYS A 173 2.10 7.91 -14.47
CA LYS A 173 0.95 7.02 -14.31
C LYS A 173 1.13 6.18 -13.06
N TRP A 174 0.11 6.10 -12.20
CA TRP A 174 0.15 5.15 -11.08
C TRP A 174 -0.44 3.81 -11.46
N ARG A 175 -1.29 3.76 -12.49
CA ARG A 175 -1.85 2.51 -13.02
C ARG A 175 -1.99 2.49 -14.53
N LYS A 176 -2.12 1.28 -15.07
CA LYS A 176 -2.59 1.02 -16.43
C LYS A 176 -3.40 -0.27 -16.43
N ALA A 177 -4.67 -0.20 -16.80
CA ALA A 177 -5.63 -1.28 -16.59
C ALA A 177 -5.57 -1.75 -15.11
N GLU A 178 -5.45 -3.05 -14.87
CA GLU A 178 -5.43 -3.65 -13.53
C GLU A 178 -4.02 -3.78 -12.94
N ARG A 179 -3.07 -2.93 -13.32
CA ARG A 179 -1.66 -3.02 -12.87
C ARG A 179 -1.18 -1.69 -12.29
N LEU A 180 -0.54 -1.73 -11.12
CA LEU A 180 0.23 -0.60 -10.60
C LEU A 180 1.47 -0.38 -11.47
N LEU A 181 1.78 0.87 -11.80
CA LEU A 181 3.02 1.27 -12.49
C LEU A 181 4.03 1.95 -11.55
N ILE A 182 3.75 1.87 -10.25
CA ILE A 182 4.56 2.40 -9.17
C ILE A 182 4.79 1.32 -8.12
N LYS A 183 5.92 1.41 -7.42
CA LYS A 183 6.19 0.67 -6.19
C LYS A 183 5.93 1.58 -5.01
N LEU A 184 5.09 1.15 -4.09
CA LEU A 184 4.81 1.85 -2.84
C LEU A 184 5.94 1.54 -1.85
N LEU A 185 6.51 2.58 -1.24
CA LEU A 185 7.50 2.44 -0.18
C LEU A 185 6.89 2.96 1.10
N TYR A 186 6.78 2.09 2.09
CA TYR A 186 6.13 2.38 3.37
C TYR A 186 7.09 2.93 4.42
N ILE A 187 8.38 2.66 4.24
CA ILE A 187 9.47 3.06 5.13
C ILE A 187 10.61 3.65 4.31
N ALA A 188 11.30 4.62 4.92
CA ALA A 188 12.51 5.27 4.41
C ALA A 188 13.75 4.42 4.69
#